data_AF-A0A292Q7K5-F1
#
_entry.id   AF-A0A292Q7K5-F1
#
_cell.length_a   1.000
_cell.length_b   1.000
_cell.length_c   1.000
_cell.angle_alpha   90.00
_cell.angle_beta   90.00
_cell.angle_gamma   90.00
#
_symmetry.space_group_name_H-M   'P 1'
#
loop_
_entity.id
_entity.type
_entity.pdbx_description
1 polymer ?
#
loop_
_entity_poly.entity_id
_entity_poly.type
_entity_poly.pdbx_seq_one_letter_code
_entity_poly.pdbx_strand_id
1 'polypeptide(L)'
;MESRAHVSESEIATLKKEVASHKEEIASHKQEITSHKQEIASHKGEIASHKEEIASLKEGPTQMNDCLLSLTLRHVRERFISTYKRKIGEATPRDLEAIRHGNNTAHGGDAAADAQLYEGVGGRTHGLIFVELYRMTPSDVQKIRHRETLEILNIHASVVADTAVTGTSEFYANFQAFIKEFTKSGCNEKYLEEMPRTNVHAAYWKVRNCRRYG
;
A
#
# COMPACT_ATOMS: atom_id res chain seq x y z
N MET A 1 -15.86 -56.51 81.27
CA MET A 1 -15.68 -56.65 79.80
C MET A 1 -16.76 -55.92 79.00
N GLU A 2 -18.02 -55.93 79.44
CA GLU A 2 -19.16 -55.32 78.72
C GLU A 2 -19.07 -53.81 78.48
N SER A 3 -18.65 -53.01 79.48
CA SER A 3 -18.52 -51.54 79.32
C SER A 3 -17.52 -51.13 78.22
N ARG A 4 -16.42 -51.87 78.04
CA ARG A 4 -15.42 -51.60 77.01
C ARG A 4 -15.91 -51.98 75.60
N ALA A 5 -16.71 -53.05 75.50
CA ALA A 5 -17.36 -53.44 74.25
C ALA A 5 -18.40 -52.40 73.80
N HIS A 6 -19.20 -51.90 74.75
CA HIS A 6 -20.19 -50.87 74.49
C HIS A 6 -19.57 -49.52 74.07
N VAL A 7 -18.42 -49.15 74.65
CA VAL A 7 -17.64 -47.97 74.22
C VAL A 7 -17.13 -48.16 72.78
N SER A 8 -16.58 -49.33 72.43
CA SER A 8 -16.10 -49.59 71.07
C SER A 8 -17.21 -49.60 70.00
N GLU A 9 -18.43 -50.05 70.32
CA GLU A 9 -19.56 -49.99 69.40
C GLU A 9 -20.01 -48.54 69.12
N SER A 10 -19.98 -47.69 70.14
CA SER A 10 -20.32 -46.26 70.02
C SER A 10 -19.28 -45.49 69.17
N GLU A 11 -18.00 -45.80 69.30
CA GLU A 11 -16.92 -45.24 68.47
C GLU A 11 -17.05 -45.67 67.01
N ILE A 12 -17.36 -46.95 66.76
CA ILE A 12 -17.61 -47.48 65.40
C ILE A 12 -18.82 -46.79 64.76
N ALA A 13 -19.89 -46.55 65.51
CA ALA A 13 -21.07 -45.84 65.01
C ALA A 13 -20.76 -44.39 64.63
N THR A 14 -19.93 -43.70 65.42
CA THR A 14 -19.47 -42.33 65.14
C THR A 14 -18.60 -42.29 63.88
N LEU A 15 -17.60 -43.17 63.77
CA LEU A 15 -16.74 -43.28 62.59
C LEU A 15 -17.54 -43.57 61.31
N LYS A 16 -18.58 -44.40 61.38
CA LYS A 16 -19.46 -44.67 60.22
C LYS A 16 -20.19 -43.42 59.75
N LYS A 17 -20.65 -42.56 60.67
CA LYS A 17 -21.30 -41.29 60.31
C LYS A 17 -20.31 -40.32 59.66
N GLU A 18 -19.09 -40.20 60.20
CA GLU A 18 -18.03 -39.39 59.60
C GLU A 18 -17.66 -39.86 58.20
N VAL A 19 -17.51 -41.18 57.99
CA VAL A 19 -17.25 -41.76 56.66
C VAL A 19 -18.37 -41.45 55.68
N ALA A 20 -19.63 -41.48 56.12
CA ALA A 20 -20.77 -41.10 55.27
C ALA A 20 -20.71 -39.61 54.90
N SER A 21 -20.46 -38.73 55.87
CA SER A 21 -20.29 -37.29 55.66
C SER A 21 -19.18 -36.97 54.65
N HIS A 22 -17.99 -37.54 54.84
CA HIS A 22 -16.88 -37.35 53.90
C HIS A 22 -17.19 -37.86 52.48
N LYS A 23 -18.01 -38.91 52.35
CA LYS A 23 -18.42 -39.44 51.05
C LYS A 23 -19.32 -38.47 50.30
N GLU A 24 -20.21 -37.77 51.00
CA GLU A 24 -21.06 -36.72 50.44
C GLU A 24 -20.24 -35.50 50.01
N GLU A 25 -19.29 -35.06 50.84
CA GLU A 25 -18.36 -33.97 50.50
C GLU A 25 -17.53 -34.30 49.25
N ILE A 26 -16.99 -35.52 49.13
CA ILE A 26 -16.25 -35.97 47.94
C ILE A 26 -17.14 -35.94 46.69
N ALA A 27 -18.42 -36.29 46.81
CA ALA A 27 -19.36 -36.21 45.70
C ALA A 27 -19.62 -34.76 45.28
N SER A 28 -19.77 -33.84 46.24
CA SER A 28 -19.91 -32.40 45.98
C SER A 28 -18.70 -31.83 45.25
N HIS A 29 -17.48 -32.06 45.76
CA HIS A 29 -16.26 -31.58 45.13
C HIS A 29 -16.06 -32.12 43.70
N LYS A 30 -16.51 -33.36 43.41
CA LYS A 30 -16.47 -33.90 42.04
C LYS A 30 -17.39 -33.13 41.07
N GLN A 31 -18.56 -32.69 41.54
CA GLN A 31 -19.46 -31.87 40.73
C GLN A 31 -18.85 -30.50 40.45
N GLU A 32 -18.28 -29.85 41.47
CA GLU A 32 -17.58 -28.56 41.31
C GLU A 32 -16.40 -28.65 40.34
N ILE A 33 -15.56 -29.68 40.45
CA ILE A 33 -14.44 -29.92 39.50
C ILE A 33 -14.97 -30.07 38.06
N THR A 34 -16.13 -30.68 37.88
CA THR A 34 -16.75 -30.84 36.56
C THR A 34 -17.25 -29.50 36.02
N SER A 35 -17.88 -28.68 36.87
CA SER A 35 -18.30 -27.31 36.52
C SER A 35 -17.09 -26.45 36.12
N HIS A 36 -16.05 -26.42 36.95
CA HIS A 36 -14.83 -25.66 36.66
C HIS A 36 -14.15 -26.12 35.36
N LYS A 37 -14.19 -27.42 35.02
CA LYS A 37 -13.68 -27.91 33.73
C LYS A 37 -14.46 -27.35 32.54
N GLN A 38 -15.78 -27.24 32.66
CA GLN A 38 -16.63 -26.66 31.61
C GLN A 38 -16.37 -25.15 31.46
N GLU A 39 -16.25 -24.43 32.57
CA GLU A 39 -15.90 -22.99 32.56
C GLU A 39 -14.53 -22.75 31.93
N ILE A 40 -13.50 -23.55 32.29
CA ILE A 40 -12.17 -23.47 31.67
C ILE A 40 -12.24 -23.71 30.16
N ALA A 41 -13.08 -24.65 29.71
CA ALA A 41 -13.28 -24.89 28.28
C ALA A 41 -13.96 -23.71 27.58
N SER A 42 -14.95 -23.08 28.21
CA SER A 42 -15.60 -21.86 27.72
C SER A 42 -14.62 -20.70 27.58
N HIS A 43 -13.87 -20.40 28.65
CA HIS A 43 -12.86 -19.34 28.64
C HIS A 43 -11.78 -19.56 27.59
N LYS A 44 -11.39 -20.80 27.31
CA LYS A 44 -10.45 -21.11 26.21
C LYS A 44 -11.02 -20.72 24.85
N GLY A 45 -12.31 -20.94 24.62
CA GLY A 45 -13.00 -20.53 23.40
C GLY A 45 -13.04 -19.01 23.25
N GLU A 46 -13.40 -18.30 24.32
CA GLU A 46 -13.42 -16.83 24.35
C GLU A 46 -12.03 -16.24 24.10
N ILE A 47 -10.99 -16.79 24.72
CA ILE A 47 -9.59 -16.36 24.51
C ILE A 47 -9.18 -16.56 23.04
N ALA A 48 -9.62 -17.63 22.38
CA ALA A 48 -9.34 -17.86 20.97
C ALA A 48 -10.03 -16.81 20.09
N SER A 49 -11.32 -16.54 20.33
CA SER A 49 -12.08 -15.50 19.63
C SER A 49 -11.45 -14.12 19.78
N HIS A 50 -11.09 -13.73 21.01
CA HIS A 50 -10.43 -12.44 21.25
C HIS A 50 -9.05 -12.34 20.59
N LYS A 51 -8.31 -13.45 20.44
CA LYS A 51 -7.05 -13.44 19.69
C LYS A 51 -7.28 -13.12 18.22
N GLU A 52 -8.31 -13.68 17.60
CA GLU A 52 -8.68 -13.39 16.21
C GLU A 52 -9.10 -11.93 16.03
N GLU A 53 -9.96 -11.41 16.92
CA GLU A 53 -10.37 -10.00 16.91
C GLU A 53 -9.18 -9.05 17.06
N ILE A 54 -8.25 -9.34 17.99
CA ILE A 54 -7.04 -8.54 18.18
C ILE A 54 -6.15 -8.57 16.92
N ALA A 55 -6.07 -9.70 16.22
CA ALA A 55 -5.33 -9.79 14.97
C ALA A 55 -5.96 -8.90 13.89
N SER A 56 -7.27 -8.98 13.68
CA SER A 56 -7.99 -8.13 12.72
C SER A 56 -7.88 -6.64 13.05
N LEU A 57 -7.98 -6.28 14.33
CA LEU A 57 -7.81 -4.89 14.79
C LEU A 57 -6.38 -4.37 14.59
N LYS A 58 -5.36 -5.23 14.55
CA LYS A 58 -3.99 -4.84 14.24
C LYS A 58 -3.77 -4.60 12.75
N GLU A 59 -4.48 -5.32 11.88
CA GLU A 59 -4.38 -5.17 10.43
C GLU A 59 -5.15 -3.96 9.89
N GLY A 60 -6.26 -3.57 10.54
CA GLY A 60 -7.05 -2.40 10.10
C GLY A 60 -6.23 -1.10 10.01
N PRO A 61 -5.45 -0.71 11.03
CA PRO A 61 -4.62 0.49 11.01
C PRO A 61 -3.54 0.50 9.94
N THR A 62 -2.92 -0.65 9.63
CA THR A 62 -1.88 -0.73 8.59
C THR A 62 -2.49 -0.53 7.20
N GLN A 63 -3.60 -1.22 6.91
CA GLN A 63 -4.34 -1.04 5.66
C GLN A 63 -4.84 0.39 5.49
N MET A 64 -5.33 1.01 6.56
CA MET A 64 -5.78 2.40 6.52
C MET A 64 -4.64 3.37 6.27
N ASN A 65 -3.47 3.15 6.87
CA ASN A 65 -2.29 3.96 6.63
C ASN A 65 -1.78 3.82 5.19
N ASP A 66 -1.76 2.61 4.64
CA ASP A 66 -1.38 2.36 3.25
C ASP A 66 -2.33 3.04 2.26
N CYS A 67 -3.64 3.00 2.54
CA CYS A 67 -4.65 3.72 1.77
C CYS A 67 -4.44 5.25 1.84
N LEU A 68 -4.13 5.78 3.02
CA LEU A 68 -3.85 7.20 3.21
C LEU A 68 -2.59 7.64 2.44
N LEU A 69 -1.52 6.83 2.46
CA LEU A 69 -0.31 7.09 1.68
C LEU A 69 -0.60 7.06 0.17
N SER A 70 -1.41 6.12 -0.30
CA SER A 70 -1.87 6.06 -1.69
C SER A 70 -2.68 7.30 -2.08
N LEU A 71 -3.63 7.73 -1.24
CA LEU A 71 -4.46 8.91 -1.49
C LEU A 71 -3.64 10.20 -1.47
N THR A 72 -2.74 10.36 -0.51
CA THR A 72 -1.86 11.53 -0.44
C THR A 72 -0.94 11.62 -1.64
N LEU A 73 -0.34 10.50 -2.06
CA LEU A 73 0.46 10.44 -3.29
C LEU A 73 -0.39 10.82 -4.52
N ARG A 74 -1.59 10.25 -4.65
CA ARG A 74 -2.53 10.56 -5.73
C ARG A 74 -2.82 12.06 -5.81
N HIS A 75 -3.12 12.72 -4.68
CA HIS A 75 -3.36 14.16 -4.66
C HIS A 75 -2.14 14.98 -5.10
N VAL A 76 -0.92 14.59 -4.67
CA VAL A 76 0.32 15.27 -5.10
C VAL A 76 0.52 15.12 -6.61
N ARG A 77 0.23 13.95 -7.19
CA ARG A 77 0.32 13.71 -8.63
C ARG A 77 -0.76 14.45 -9.42
N GLU A 78 -2.01 14.46 -8.95
CA GLU A 78 -3.10 15.24 -9.57
C GLU A 78 -2.75 16.72 -9.66
N ARG A 79 -2.11 17.26 -8.62
CA ARG A 79 -1.65 18.65 -8.58
C ARG A 79 -0.56 18.96 -9.59
N PHE A 80 0.37 18.04 -9.83
CA PHE A 80 1.42 18.21 -10.84
C PHE A 80 0.80 18.49 -12.21
N ILE A 81 -0.09 17.59 -12.67
CA ILE A 81 -0.78 17.73 -13.96
C ILE A 81 -1.68 18.98 -13.96
N SER A 82 -2.41 19.23 -12.88
CA SER A 82 -3.31 20.40 -12.78
C SER A 82 -2.54 21.72 -12.86
N THR A 83 -1.36 21.80 -12.25
CA THR A 83 -0.48 22.98 -12.30
C THR A 83 0.04 23.21 -13.70
N TYR A 84 0.42 22.14 -14.41
CA TYR A 84 0.81 22.23 -15.81
C TYR A 84 -0.35 22.71 -16.69
N LYS A 85 -1.56 22.17 -16.52
CA LYS A 85 -2.76 22.65 -17.22
C LYS A 85 -3.01 24.14 -16.98
N ARG A 86 -2.80 24.62 -15.76
CA ARG A 86 -2.90 26.05 -15.44
C ARG A 86 -1.84 26.87 -16.18
N LYS A 87 -0.61 26.39 -16.27
CA LYS A 87 0.48 27.05 -17.01
C LYS A 87 0.12 27.27 -18.48
N ILE A 88 -0.52 26.29 -19.12
CA ILE A 88 -0.90 26.36 -20.55
C ILE A 88 -2.29 26.96 -20.80
N GLY A 89 -3.01 27.38 -19.76
CA GLY A 89 -4.35 27.97 -19.90
C GLY A 89 -5.50 26.99 -20.08
N GLU A 90 -5.29 25.70 -19.81
CA GLU A 90 -6.29 24.63 -19.96
C GLU A 90 -6.85 24.10 -18.63
N ALA A 91 -6.61 24.80 -17.52
CA ALA A 91 -7.10 24.37 -16.20
C ALA A 91 -8.63 24.43 -16.11
N THR A 92 -9.21 23.34 -15.60
CA THR A 92 -10.64 23.23 -15.26
C THR A 92 -10.90 23.64 -13.80
N PRO A 93 -12.16 23.87 -13.39
CA PRO A 93 -12.48 24.09 -11.97
C PRO A 93 -11.98 22.96 -11.04
N ARG A 94 -12.02 21.69 -11.48
CA ARG A 94 -11.45 20.56 -10.73
C ARG A 94 -9.95 20.70 -10.53
N ASP A 95 -9.24 21.17 -11.56
CA ASP A 95 -7.79 21.39 -11.49
C ASP A 95 -7.47 22.53 -10.50
N LEU A 96 -8.24 23.62 -10.53
CA LEU A 96 -8.07 24.75 -9.61
C LEU A 96 -8.34 24.34 -8.15
N GLU A 97 -9.34 23.49 -7.93
CA GLU A 97 -9.64 22.93 -6.61
C GLU A 97 -8.49 22.06 -6.11
N ALA A 98 -7.97 21.15 -6.94
CA ALA A 98 -6.82 20.33 -6.59
C ALA A 98 -5.58 21.18 -6.21
N ILE A 99 -5.38 22.31 -6.89
CA ILE A 99 -4.28 23.25 -6.60
C ILE A 99 -4.51 24.02 -5.29
N ARG A 100 -5.75 24.33 -4.93
CA ARG A 100 -6.08 25.08 -3.69
C ARG A 100 -5.74 24.30 -2.42
N HIS A 101 -5.89 22.97 -2.42
CA HIS A 101 -5.88 22.13 -1.21
C HIS A 101 -4.52 21.58 -0.75
N GLY A 102 -3.39 22.23 -1.03
CA GLY A 102 -2.10 21.68 -0.58
C GLY A 102 -0.89 22.59 -0.68
N ASN A 103 0.06 22.38 0.24
CA ASN A 103 1.39 23.00 0.24
C ASN A 103 2.48 22.05 -0.28
N ASN A 104 2.13 20.78 -0.55
CA ASN A 104 3.07 19.78 -1.07
C ASN A 104 3.23 19.96 -2.59
N THR A 105 4.47 20.19 -3.01
CA THR A 105 4.87 20.35 -4.41
C THR A 105 5.40 19.03 -4.93
N ALA A 106 4.89 18.58 -6.08
CA ALA A 106 5.53 17.51 -6.83
C ALA A 106 6.90 18.01 -7.31
N HIS A 107 7.99 17.36 -6.91
CA HIS A 107 9.36 17.75 -7.30
C HIS A 107 9.66 17.58 -8.80
N GLY A 108 8.75 16.99 -9.57
CA GLY A 108 8.88 16.74 -11.00
C GLY A 108 7.83 15.73 -11.47
N GLY A 109 7.87 15.43 -12.77
CA GLY A 109 7.05 14.39 -13.38
C GLY A 109 7.37 13.01 -12.82
N ASP A 110 6.33 12.19 -12.70
CA ASP A 110 6.43 10.78 -12.36
C ASP A 110 5.51 10.02 -13.32
N ALA A 111 6.05 9.60 -14.45
CA ALA A 111 5.31 9.02 -15.57
C ALA A 111 4.51 7.79 -15.14
N ALA A 112 5.10 6.94 -14.29
CA ALA A 112 4.44 5.74 -13.80
C ALA A 112 3.26 6.08 -12.87
N ALA A 113 3.48 6.95 -11.88
CA ALA A 113 2.42 7.33 -10.94
C ALA A 113 1.34 8.20 -11.60
N ASP A 114 1.73 9.11 -12.50
CA ASP A 114 0.81 9.98 -13.23
C ASP A 114 -0.06 9.20 -14.21
N ALA A 115 0.45 8.12 -14.80
CA ALA A 115 -0.34 7.27 -15.69
C ALA A 115 -1.45 6.53 -14.93
N GLN A 116 -1.25 6.21 -13.65
CA GLN A 116 -2.29 5.59 -12.80
C GLN A 116 -3.47 6.54 -12.53
N LEU A 117 -3.29 7.86 -12.67
CA LEU A 117 -4.39 8.82 -12.51
C LEU A 117 -5.46 8.68 -13.59
N TYR A 118 -5.16 7.99 -14.69
CA TYR A 118 -6.09 7.76 -15.80
C TYR A 118 -6.80 6.40 -15.70
N GLU A 119 -6.53 5.62 -14.65
CA GLU A 119 -7.20 4.35 -14.38
C GLU A 119 -8.43 4.52 -13.48
N GLY A 120 -9.38 3.59 -13.60
CA GLY A 120 -10.52 3.47 -12.70
C GLY A 120 -11.62 4.52 -12.88
N VAL A 121 -12.69 4.35 -12.10
CA VAL A 121 -13.85 5.25 -12.10
C VAL A 121 -13.45 6.58 -11.47
N GLY A 122 -13.66 7.69 -12.19
CA GLY A 122 -13.30 9.04 -11.71
C GLY A 122 -11.85 9.48 -12.01
N GLY A 123 -11.08 8.63 -12.71
CA GLY A 123 -9.77 8.98 -13.25
C GLY A 123 -9.81 10.20 -14.17
N ARG A 124 -8.63 10.76 -14.44
CA ARG A 124 -8.48 11.90 -15.36
C ARG A 124 -8.95 11.48 -16.75
N THR A 125 -9.69 12.36 -17.41
CA THR A 125 -10.16 12.16 -18.78
C THR A 125 -9.23 12.87 -19.76
N HIS A 126 -9.22 12.43 -21.02
CA HIS A 126 -8.46 13.05 -22.11
C HIS A 126 -6.94 13.10 -21.86
N GLY A 127 -6.26 11.98 -22.14
CA GLY A 127 -4.81 11.82 -21.95
C GLY A 127 -3.89 12.71 -22.81
N LEU A 128 -4.41 13.72 -23.50
CA LEU A 128 -3.61 14.64 -24.34
C LEU A 128 -2.57 15.40 -23.50
N ILE A 129 -2.95 15.91 -22.33
CA ILE A 129 -2.01 16.56 -21.40
C ILE A 129 -0.91 15.60 -20.96
N PHE A 130 -1.25 14.33 -20.74
CA PHE A 130 -0.26 13.31 -20.41
C PHE A 130 0.69 13.08 -21.59
N VAL A 131 0.18 13.01 -22.82
CA VAL A 131 0.99 12.91 -24.04
C VAL A 131 1.86 14.15 -24.24
N GLU A 132 1.44 15.34 -23.87
CA GLU A 132 2.31 16.53 -23.91
C GLU A 132 3.48 16.43 -22.93
N LEU A 133 3.20 15.99 -21.70
CA LEU A 133 4.20 15.84 -20.65
C LEU A 133 5.18 14.69 -20.90
N TYR A 134 4.71 13.57 -21.43
CA TYR A 134 5.49 12.32 -21.50
C TYR A 134 5.75 11.83 -22.92
N ARG A 135 5.11 12.41 -23.94
CA ARG A 135 5.17 12.01 -25.36
C ARG A 135 4.78 10.54 -25.62
N MET A 136 4.06 9.94 -24.68
CA MET A 136 3.52 8.58 -24.74
C MET A 136 2.12 8.57 -24.13
N THR A 137 1.29 7.60 -24.48
CA THR A 137 -0.05 7.47 -23.88
C THR A 137 0.05 6.92 -22.45
N PRO A 138 -0.93 7.20 -21.55
CA PRO A 138 -0.95 6.61 -20.21
C PRO A 138 -0.84 5.07 -20.25
N SER A 139 -1.59 4.44 -21.15
CA SER A 139 -1.62 2.98 -21.31
C SER A 139 -0.30 2.38 -21.77
N ASP A 140 0.50 3.10 -22.56
CA ASP A 140 1.82 2.64 -22.97
C ASP A 140 2.84 2.80 -21.83
N VAL A 141 2.79 3.92 -21.12
CA VAL A 141 3.69 4.16 -19.97
C VAL A 141 3.44 3.17 -18.84
N GLN A 142 2.19 2.77 -18.58
CA GLN A 142 1.85 1.74 -17.57
C GLN A 142 2.53 0.39 -17.82
N LYS A 143 2.90 0.09 -19.07
CA LYS A 143 3.59 -1.16 -19.43
C LYS A 143 5.09 -1.09 -19.19
N ILE A 144 5.66 0.11 -19.08
CA ILE A 144 7.09 0.33 -18.95
C ILE A 144 7.53 0.01 -17.52
N ARG A 145 8.50 -0.89 -17.37
CA ARG A 145 9.11 -1.22 -16.06
C ARG A 145 10.56 -0.75 -15.94
N HIS A 146 11.20 -0.46 -17.06
CA HIS A 146 12.58 0.01 -17.12
C HIS A 146 12.75 1.40 -16.49
N ARG A 147 13.56 1.43 -15.43
CA ARG A 147 13.77 2.62 -14.60
C ARG A 147 14.36 3.79 -15.38
N GLU A 148 15.34 3.53 -16.23
CA GLU A 148 16.07 4.54 -16.99
C GLU A 148 15.17 5.18 -18.04
N THR A 149 14.25 4.42 -18.63
CA THR A 149 13.22 4.98 -19.53
C THR A 149 12.28 5.89 -18.76
N LEU A 150 11.74 5.42 -17.64
CA LEU A 150 10.85 6.22 -16.79
C LEU A 150 11.56 7.50 -16.30
N GLU A 151 12.84 7.44 -15.92
CA GLU A 151 13.61 8.62 -15.53
C GLU A 151 13.70 9.65 -16.65
N ILE A 152 13.94 9.21 -17.90
CA ILE A 152 13.98 10.12 -19.06
C ILE A 152 12.60 10.76 -19.30
N LEU A 153 11.51 10.01 -19.18
CA LEU A 153 10.14 10.54 -19.27
C LEU A 153 9.88 11.58 -18.17
N ASN A 154 10.28 11.29 -16.94
CA ASN A 154 10.14 12.16 -15.77
C ASN A 154 10.91 13.48 -15.95
N ILE A 155 12.12 13.41 -16.50
CA ILE A 155 12.93 14.59 -16.79
C ILE A 155 12.24 15.49 -17.80
N HIS A 156 11.74 14.94 -18.91
CA HIS A 156 11.04 15.74 -19.92
C HIS A 156 9.78 16.40 -19.34
N ALA A 157 8.93 15.65 -18.63
CA ALA A 157 7.75 16.22 -18.00
C ALA A 157 8.09 17.32 -17.00
N SER A 158 9.17 17.16 -16.23
CA SER A 158 9.64 18.20 -15.29
C SER A 158 10.06 19.48 -16.02
N VAL A 159 10.85 19.35 -17.09
CA VAL A 159 11.30 20.49 -17.91
C VAL A 159 10.13 21.19 -18.62
N VAL A 160 9.16 20.41 -19.14
CA VAL A 160 7.95 20.95 -19.78
C VAL A 160 7.04 21.66 -18.77
N ALA A 161 6.91 21.12 -17.56
CA ALA A 161 6.04 21.67 -16.52
C ALA A 161 6.64 22.88 -15.78
N ASP A 162 7.96 23.07 -15.84
CA ASP A 162 8.66 24.15 -15.15
C ASP A 162 8.13 25.54 -15.55
N THR A 163 7.61 26.30 -14.59
CA THR A 163 7.05 27.63 -14.84
C THR A 163 8.10 28.74 -14.83
N ALA A 164 9.27 28.49 -14.26
CA ALA A 164 10.31 29.50 -14.07
C ALA A 164 11.30 29.51 -15.25
N VAL A 165 11.66 28.33 -15.76
CA VAL A 165 12.67 28.19 -16.82
C VAL A 165 12.17 27.28 -17.92
N THR A 166 12.45 27.64 -19.17
CA THR A 166 12.13 26.82 -20.34
C THR A 166 13.30 25.91 -20.71
N GLY A 167 13.02 24.67 -21.11
CA GLY A 167 14.03 23.76 -21.62
C GLY A 167 14.70 24.23 -22.92
N THR A 168 15.91 23.72 -23.19
CA THR A 168 16.64 24.02 -24.42
C THR A 168 16.00 23.32 -25.64
N SER A 169 16.11 23.92 -26.82
CA SER A 169 15.64 23.30 -28.08
C SER A 169 16.38 21.99 -28.37
N GLU A 170 17.66 21.92 -28.03
CA GLU A 170 18.49 20.71 -28.14
C GLU A 170 17.95 19.57 -27.26
N PHE A 171 17.58 19.86 -26.01
CA PHE A 171 16.99 18.88 -25.11
C PHE A 171 15.70 18.29 -25.70
N TYR A 172 14.79 19.14 -26.18
CA TYR A 172 13.54 18.68 -26.78
C TYR A 172 13.76 17.85 -28.06
N ALA A 173 14.70 18.26 -28.92
CA ALA A 173 15.03 17.52 -30.14
C ALA A 173 15.62 16.14 -29.82
N ASN A 174 16.56 16.08 -28.86
CA ASN A 174 17.15 14.81 -28.41
C ASN A 174 16.08 13.90 -27.79
N PHE A 175 15.19 14.44 -26.96
CA PHE A 175 14.11 13.66 -26.34
C PHE A 175 13.14 13.10 -27.37
N GLN A 176 12.73 13.92 -28.34
CA GLN A 176 11.87 13.47 -29.42
C GLN A 176 12.52 12.35 -30.26
N ALA A 177 13.83 12.44 -30.52
CA ALA A 177 14.57 11.39 -31.20
C ALA A 177 14.59 10.08 -30.38
N PHE A 178 14.76 10.17 -29.05
CA PHE A 178 14.68 9.01 -28.16
C PHE A 178 13.30 8.34 -28.22
N ILE A 179 12.21 9.10 -28.04
CA ILE A 179 10.84 8.56 -28.08
C ILE A 179 10.54 7.89 -29.41
N LYS A 180 10.99 8.50 -30.52
CA LYS A 180 10.82 7.93 -31.86
C LYS A 180 11.51 6.57 -32.00
N GLU A 181 12.80 6.48 -31.64
CA GLU A 181 13.54 5.23 -31.76
C GLU A 181 13.03 4.17 -30.76
N PHE A 182 12.69 4.57 -29.52
CA PHE A 182 12.15 3.67 -28.51
C PHE A 182 10.78 3.09 -28.92
N THR A 183 9.89 3.92 -29.47
CA THR A 183 8.60 3.43 -29.98
C THR A 183 8.81 2.52 -31.20
N LYS A 184 9.74 2.88 -32.10
CA LYS A 184 10.09 2.08 -33.28
C LYS A 184 10.66 0.71 -32.91
N SER A 185 11.35 0.58 -31.77
CA SER A 185 11.84 -0.71 -31.27
C SER A 185 10.75 -1.57 -30.62
N GLY A 186 9.50 -1.11 -30.60
CA GLY A 186 8.41 -1.78 -29.88
C GLY A 186 8.51 -1.57 -28.37
N CYS A 187 9.06 -0.43 -27.92
CA CYS A 187 9.33 -0.13 -26.52
C CYS A 187 10.26 -1.16 -25.84
N ASN A 188 11.25 -1.66 -26.59
CA ASN A 188 12.18 -2.65 -26.07
C ASN A 188 13.03 -2.07 -24.93
N GLU A 189 12.76 -2.51 -23.71
CA GLU A 189 13.41 -2.05 -22.49
C GLU A 189 14.88 -2.44 -22.35
N LYS A 190 15.36 -3.41 -23.14
CA LYS A 190 16.74 -3.91 -23.05
C LYS A 190 17.76 -3.09 -23.85
N TYR A 191 17.37 -1.91 -24.35
CA TYR A 191 18.21 -1.09 -25.24
C TYR A 191 19.56 -0.66 -24.64
N LEU A 192 19.75 -0.72 -23.31
CA LEU A 192 21.04 -0.44 -22.67
C LEU A 192 21.98 -1.65 -22.63
N GLU A 193 21.43 -2.85 -22.71
CA GLU A 193 22.14 -4.12 -22.56
C GLU A 193 22.48 -4.75 -23.91
N GLU A 194 21.71 -4.42 -24.95
CA GLU A 194 21.83 -5.03 -26.27
C GLU A 194 23.15 -4.72 -26.98
N MET A 195 23.70 -5.78 -27.60
CA MET A 195 24.85 -5.72 -28.49
C MET A 195 24.49 -6.34 -29.84
N PRO A 196 24.79 -5.67 -30.98
CA PRO A 196 25.42 -4.35 -31.07
C PRO A 196 24.51 -3.22 -30.57
N ARG A 197 25.12 -2.10 -30.13
CA ARG A 197 24.38 -0.94 -29.61
C ARG A 197 23.34 -0.45 -30.62
N THR A 198 22.12 -0.30 -30.16
CA THR A 198 20.98 0.15 -30.99
C THR A 198 20.92 1.67 -31.12
N ASN A 199 20.09 2.16 -32.04
CA ASN A 199 19.78 3.59 -32.14
C ASN A 199 19.14 4.14 -30.86
N VAL A 200 18.33 3.33 -30.18
CA VAL A 200 17.69 3.71 -28.90
C VAL A 200 18.75 3.96 -27.84
N HIS A 201 19.78 3.11 -27.77
CA HIS A 201 20.93 3.29 -26.88
C HIS A 201 21.61 4.65 -27.11
N ALA A 202 21.91 4.98 -28.37
CA ALA A 202 22.56 6.24 -28.72
C ALA A 202 21.67 7.45 -28.41
N ALA A 203 20.37 7.37 -28.73
CA ALA A 203 19.42 8.45 -28.45
C ALA A 203 19.23 8.69 -26.95
N TYR A 204 19.17 7.63 -26.15
CA TYR A 204 19.09 7.71 -24.68
C TYR A 204 20.25 8.54 -24.10
N TRP A 205 21.50 8.22 -24.48
CA TRP A 205 22.66 8.94 -23.96
C TRP A 205 22.73 10.39 -24.41
N LYS A 206 22.23 10.71 -25.62
CA LYS A 206 22.11 12.10 -26.07
C LYS A 206 21.18 12.90 -25.15
N VAL A 207 20.02 12.36 -24.80
CA VAL A 207 19.10 13.03 -23.86
C VAL A 207 19.74 13.14 -22.48
N ARG A 208 20.32 12.05 -21.97
CA ARG A 208 20.87 11.98 -20.61
C ARG A 208 21.97 13.00 -20.36
N ASN A 209 22.83 13.22 -21.35
CA ASN A 209 23.97 14.13 -21.26
C ASN A 209 23.66 15.55 -21.76
N CYS A 210 22.45 15.81 -22.26
CA CYS A 210 22.07 17.10 -22.78
C CYS A 210 21.86 18.13 -21.65
N ARG A 211 22.27 19.38 -21.90
CA ARG A 211 21.96 20.50 -21.02
C ARG A 211 20.46 20.82 -21.12
N ARG A 212 19.76 20.63 -20.00
CA ARG A 212 18.28 20.72 -19.94
C ARG A 212 17.75 22.15 -20.00
N TYR A 213 18.42 23.06 -19.29
CA TYR A 213 18.00 24.46 -19.14
C TYR A 213 19.08 25.41 -19.68
N GLY A 214 18.62 26.53 -20.25
CA GLY A 214 19.45 27.62 -20.78
C GLY A 214 20.27 28.34 -19.74
#